data_AF-A0A6A4RJU3-F1
#
_entry.id   AF-A0A6A4RJU3-F1
#
_cell.length_a   1.000
_cell.length_b   1.000
_cell.length_c   1.000
_cell.angle_alpha   90.00
_cell.angle_beta   90.00
_cell.angle_gamma   90.00
#
_symmetry.space_group_name_H-M   'P 1'
#
loop_
_entity.id
_entity.type
_entity.pdbx_description
1 polymer ?
#
loop_
_entity_poly.entity_id
_entity_poly.type
_entity_poly.pdbx_seq_one_letter_code
_entity_poly.pdbx_strand_id
1 'polypeptide(L)'
;MFSEKYNVKYFAFINDETALIQWSHGIRYISPPNKTDNVFMAAFTTAYGRLILYSYLQQLQDRVLYFDTDSLIYVSKEGESQLKLCIYLGDLTDELNWDSIVEFAAAGPKSYATKQKTIGFQCV
;
A
#
# COMPACT_ATOMS: atom_id res chain seq x y z
N MET A 1 13.29 -40.28 13.51
CA MET A 1 13.29 -39.14 14.45
C MET A 1 13.68 -37.89 13.67
N PHE A 2 12.79 -37.38 12.82
CA PHE A 2 13.01 -36.14 12.07
C PHE A 2 11.79 -35.24 12.28
N SER A 3 12.05 -34.02 12.74
CA SER A 3 11.04 -33.00 13.01
C SER A 3 10.32 -32.60 11.72
N GLU A 4 8.98 -32.53 11.74
CA GLU A 4 8.15 -32.06 10.60
C GLU A 4 8.46 -30.61 10.15
N LYS A 5 9.32 -29.90 10.90
CA LYS A 5 9.72 -28.52 10.65
C LYS A 5 10.59 -28.36 9.39
N TYR A 6 11.41 -29.37 9.07
CA TYR A 6 12.41 -29.28 8.02
C TYR A 6 12.33 -30.49 7.08
N ASN A 7 12.23 -30.23 5.78
CA ASN A 7 12.31 -31.23 4.73
C ASN A 7 13.72 -31.19 4.13
N VAL A 8 14.51 -32.24 4.34
CA VAL A 8 15.83 -32.37 3.73
C VAL A 8 15.67 -32.79 2.28
N LYS A 9 16.17 -31.97 1.36
CA LYS A 9 16.08 -32.23 -0.09
C LYS A 9 17.29 -32.99 -0.60
N TYR A 10 18.46 -32.68 -0.07
CA TYR A 10 19.72 -33.26 -0.51
C TYR A 10 20.75 -33.18 0.61
N PHE A 11 21.61 -34.19 0.72
CA PHE A 11 22.79 -34.11 1.55
C PHE A 11 23.96 -34.80 0.86
N ALA A 12 25.16 -34.29 1.08
CA ALA A 12 26.41 -34.88 0.59
C ALA A 12 27.52 -34.67 1.60
N PHE A 13 28.32 -35.69 1.85
CA PHE A 13 29.54 -35.56 2.63
C PHE A 13 30.64 -34.96 1.74
N ILE A 14 31.19 -33.83 2.15
CA ILE A 14 32.31 -33.17 1.47
C ILE A 14 33.62 -33.81 1.94
N ASN A 15 33.70 -34.15 3.24
CA ASN A 15 34.78 -34.90 3.85
C ASN A 15 34.28 -35.52 5.18
N ASP A 16 35.17 -36.17 5.93
CA ASP A 16 34.85 -36.86 7.19
C ASP A 16 34.31 -35.93 8.30
N GLU A 17 34.54 -34.63 8.18
CA GLU A 17 34.15 -33.63 9.18
C GLU A 17 33.00 -32.69 8.71
N THR A 18 32.65 -32.73 7.42
CA THR A 18 31.76 -31.73 6.81
C THR A 18 30.75 -32.37 5.86
N ALA A 19 29.47 -32.03 6.04
CA ALA A 19 28.40 -32.36 5.10
C ALA A 19 27.68 -31.11 4.60
N LEU A 20 27.40 -31.08 3.30
CA LEU A 20 26.44 -30.16 2.69
C LEU A 20 25.04 -30.69 2.93
N ILE A 21 24.14 -29.86 3.46
CA ILE A 21 22.73 -30.20 3.62
C ILE A 21 21.89 -29.10 2.96
N GLN A 22 21.12 -29.48 1.95
CA GLN A 22 20.07 -28.63 1.39
C GLN A 22 18.73 -29.03 1.99
N TRP A 23 18.02 -28.06 2.52
CA TRP A 23 16.74 -28.28 3.18
C TRP A 23 15.78 -27.14 2.85
N SER A 24 14.48 -27.40 3.04
CA SER A 24 13.44 -26.39 3.03
C SER A 24 12.54 -26.55 4.24
N HIS A 25 11.85 -25.49 4.62
CA HIS A 25 10.79 -25.60 5.60
C HIS A 25 9.67 -26.54 5.11
N GLY A 26 9.06 -27.29 6.03
CA GLY A 26 7.87 -28.08 5.72
C GLY A 26 6.71 -27.17 5.28
N ILE A 27 5.77 -27.70 4.50
CA ILE A 27 4.62 -26.93 3.95
C ILE A 27 3.78 -26.28 5.06
N ARG A 28 3.75 -26.89 6.26
CA ARG A 28 3.03 -26.39 7.43
C ARG A 28 3.87 -25.53 8.37
N TYR A 29 5.10 -25.20 7.99
CA TYR A 29 5.94 -24.34 8.78
C TYR A 29 5.42 -22.90 8.73
N ILE A 30 4.87 -22.46 9.85
CA ILE A 30 4.61 -21.06 10.10
C ILE A 30 5.86 -20.53 10.77
N SER A 31 6.55 -19.58 10.13
CA SER A 31 7.66 -18.90 10.81
C SER A 31 7.08 -18.22 12.05
N PRO A 32 7.67 -18.41 13.24
CA PRO A 32 7.32 -17.57 14.37
C PRO A 32 7.52 -16.10 13.95
N PRO A 33 6.67 -15.18 14.43
CA PRO A 33 6.82 -13.76 14.14
C PRO A 33 8.27 -13.37 14.42
N ASN A 34 8.94 -12.85 13.40
CA ASN A 34 10.33 -12.41 13.54
C ASN A 34 10.35 -11.19 14.47
N LYS A 35 11.54 -10.75 14.91
CA LYS A 35 11.67 -9.54 15.75
C LYS A 35 11.24 -8.24 15.04
N THR A 36 11.00 -8.28 13.73
CA THR A 36 10.68 -7.11 12.90
C THR A 36 9.18 -6.98 12.61
N ASP A 37 8.38 -8.02 12.84
CA ASP A 37 6.97 -8.06 12.52
C ASP A 37 6.14 -7.87 13.79
N ASN A 38 5.55 -6.68 13.93
CA ASN A 38 4.66 -6.37 15.05
C ASN A 38 3.26 -6.03 14.53
N VAL A 39 2.34 -6.99 14.67
CA VAL A 39 0.95 -6.86 14.21
C VAL A 39 0.20 -5.72 14.90
N PHE A 40 0.53 -5.40 16.16
CA PHE A 40 -0.10 -4.29 16.87
C PHE A 40 0.34 -2.96 16.27
N MET A 41 1.66 -2.80 16.02
CA MET A 41 2.17 -1.61 15.35
C MET A 41 1.55 -1.44 13.97
N ALA A 42 1.45 -2.52 13.18
CA ALA A 42 0.79 -2.49 11.88
C ALA A 42 -0.68 -2.05 12.00
N ALA A 43 -1.43 -2.63 12.94
CA ALA A 43 -2.84 -2.30 13.15
C ALA A 43 -3.04 -0.83 13.54
N PHE A 44 -2.24 -0.31 14.48
CA PHE A 44 -2.30 1.09 14.89
C PHE A 44 -1.91 2.02 13.74
N THR A 45 -0.80 1.77 13.05
CA THR A 45 -0.37 2.59 11.91
C THR A 45 -1.45 2.65 10.82
N THR A 46 -2.07 1.53 10.46
CA THR A 46 -3.16 1.54 9.47
C THR A 46 -4.43 2.23 10.02
N ALA A 47 -4.76 2.08 11.30
CA ALA A 47 -5.90 2.77 11.89
C ALA A 47 -5.71 4.29 11.90
N TYR A 48 -4.52 4.78 12.28
CA TYR A 48 -4.20 6.20 12.22
C TYR A 48 -4.22 6.75 10.80
N GLY A 49 -3.65 6.02 9.82
CA GLY A 49 -3.74 6.41 8.41
C GLY A 49 -5.19 6.56 7.93
N ARG A 50 -6.07 5.63 8.30
CA ARG A 50 -7.50 5.71 7.98
C ARG A 50 -8.21 6.89 8.65
N LEU A 51 -7.88 7.20 9.91
CA LEU A 51 -8.46 8.35 10.62
C LEU A 51 -8.02 9.68 9.99
N ILE A 52 -6.76 9.78 9.58
CA ILE A 52 -6.24 10.95 8.86
C ILE A 52 -6.99 11.10 7.52
N LEU A 53 -7.06 10.04 6.71
CA LEU A 53 -7.81 10.06 5.45
C LEU A 53 -9.28 10.44 5.68
N TYR A 54 -9.93 9.85 6.68
CA TYR A 54 -11.31 10.14 7.05
C TYR A 54 -11.52 11.62 7.39
N SER A 55 -10.56 12.27 8.05
CA SER A 55 -10.65 13.71 8.36
C SER A 55 -10.70 14.59 7.11
N TYR A 56 -10.03 14.19 6.02
CA TYR A 56 -10.12 14.88 4.73
C TYR A 56 -11.43 14.57 4.00
N LEU A 57 -11.87 13.31 4.02
CA LEU A 57 -13.17 12.91 3.47
C LEU A 57 -14.32 13.68 4.14
N GLN A 58 -14.24 13.89 5.46
CA GLN A 58 -15.23 14.66 6.21
C GLN A 58 -15.23 16.16 5.82
N GLN A 59 -14.12 16.73 5.36
CA GLN A 59 -14.09 18.10 4.84
C GLN A 59 -14.66 18.20 3.41
N LEU A 60 -14.54 17.13 2.64
CA LEU A 60 -14.95 17.10 1.24
C LEU A 60 -16.42 16.71 1.04
N GLN A 61 -16.96 15.84 1.91
CA GLN A 61 -18.34 15.33 1.82
C GLN A 61 -18.64 14.77 0.42
N ASP A 62 -19.72 15.23 -0.23
CA ASP A 62 -20.19 14.76 -1.53
C ASP A 62 -19.25 15.09 -2.70
N ARG A 63 -18.14 15.78 -2.45
CA ARG A 63 -17.15 16.13 -3.47
C ARG A 63 -16.15 15.01 -3.74
N VAL A 64 -16.09 13.99 -2.88
CA VAL A 64 -15.17 12.85 -3.06
C VAL A 64 -15.66 11.96 -4.22
N LEU A 65 -14.79 11.73 -5.20
CA LEU A 65 -15.02 10.79 -6.30
C LEU A 65 -14.40 9.42 -6.02
N TYR A 66 -13.23 9.40 -5.36
CA TYR A 66 -12.49 8.19 -5.06
C TYR A 66 -11.51 8.41 -3.90
N PHE A 67 -11.13 7.34 -3.21
CA PHE A 67 -10.03 7.34 -2.23
C PHE A 67 -9.42 5.94 -2.12
N ASP A 68 -8.11 5.88 -1.88
CA ASP A 68 -7.39 4.64 -1.59
C ASP A 68 -6.18 4.92 -0.70
N THR A 69 -6.12 4.25 0.45
CA THR A 69 -5.01 4.22 1.42
C THR A 69 -4.50 5.60 1.89
N ASP A 70 -3.84 6.35 1.02
CA ASP A 70 -3.18 7.63 1.23
C ASP A 70 -3.50 8.68 0.14
N SER A 71 -4.34 8.35 -0.86
CA SER A 71 -4.76 9.28 -1.92
C SER A 71 -6.29 9.43 -1.98
N LEU A 72 -6.73 10.56 -2.56
CA LEU A 72 -8.14 10.82 -2.82
C LEU A 72 -8.30 11.70 -4.07
N ILE A 73 -9.42 11.53 -4.77
CA ILE A 73 -9.82 12.33 -5.93
C ILE A 73 -11.13 13.02 -5.56
N TYR A 74 -11.20 14.33 -5.80
CA TYR A 74 -12.38 15.11 -5.46
C TYR A 74 -12.68 16.20 -6.49
N VAL A 75 -13.94 16.63 -6.52
CA VAL A 75 -14.40 17.74 -7.37
C VAL A 75 -14.02 19.07 -6.72
N SER A 76 -13.19 19.85 -7.41
CA SER A 76 -12.88 21.23 -7.06
C SER A 76 -13.91 22.16 -7.70
N LYS A 77 -14.57 23.01 -6.90
CA LYS A 77 -15.50 24.04 -7.36
C LYS A 77 -15.04 25.42 -6.92
N GLU A 78 -15.28 26.41 -7.77
CA GLU A 78 -14.94 27.80 -7.48
C GLU A 78 -15.77 28.32 -6.29
N GLY A 79 -15.10 28.90 -5.29
CA GLY A 79 -15.74 29.40 -4.07
C GLY A 79 -15.84 28.41 -2.91
N GLU A 80 -15.47 27.13 -3.11
CA GLU A 80 -15.40 26.16 -2.02
C GLU A 80 -13.97 26.01 -1.48
N SER A 81 -13.84 25.65 -0.19
CA SER A 81 -12.54 25.41 0.42
C SER A 81 -11.88 24.16 -0.18
N GLN A 82 -10.66 24.33 -0.69
CA GLN A 82 -9.78 23.26 -1.12
C GLN A 82 -9.03 22.65 0.06
N LEU A 83 -8.57 21.40 -0.10
CA LEU A 83 -7.70 20.79 0.90
C LEU A 83 -6.35 21.50 0.92
N LYS A 84 -5.82 21.70 2.13
CA LYS A 84 -4.50 22.30 2.31
C LYS A 84 -3.43 21.28 1.93
N LEU A 85 -2.56 21.68 1.01
CA LEU A 85 -1.40 20.90 0.60
C LEU A 85 -0.16 21.32 1.39
N CYS A 86 0.74 20.38 1.68
CA CYS A 86 2.04 20.66 2.29
C CYS A 86 3.10 19.64 1.92
N ILE A 87 4.37 20.01 2.10
CA ILE A 87 5.53 19.15 1.81
C ILE A 87 6.03 18.39 3.05
N TYR A 88 5.36 18.53 4.19
CA TYR A 88 5.75 17.87 5.42
C TYR A 88 5.17 16.46 5.51
N LEU A 89 5.84 15.61 6.29
CA LEU A 89 5.44 14.23 6.48
C LEU A 89 4.03 14.14 7.09
N GLY A 90 3.13 13.45 6.38
CA GLY A 90 1.76 13.21 6.82
C GLY A 90 0.73 14.19 6.25
N ASP A 91 1.17 15.27 5.58
CA ASP A 91 0.26 16.18 4.87
C ASP A 91 -0.01 15.68 3.44
N LEU A 92 -1.13 16.14 2.87
CA LEU A 92 -1.46 15.87 1.46
C LEU A 92 -0.52 16.61 0.53
N THR A 93 -0.03 15.90 -0.48
CA THR A 93 0.74 16.45 -1.60
C THR A 93 -0.07 16.40 -2.88
N ASP A 94 0.27 17.27 -3.82
CA ASP A 94 -0.34 17.25 -5.15
C ASP A 94 0.40 16.28 -6.07
N GLU A 95 -0.30 15.23 -6.52
CA GLU A 95 0.22 14.23 -7.45
C GLU A 95 0.22 14.74 -8.91
N LEU A 96 -0.58 15.75 -9.23
CA LEU A 96 -0.83 16.21 -10.60
C LEU A 96 0.01 17.43 -10.99
N ASN A 97 0.94 17.88 -10.15
CA ASN A 97 1.81 19.03 -10.41
C ASN A 97 1.04 20.27 -10.90
N TRP A 98 -0.05 20.59 -10.22
CA TRP A 98 -0.98 21.70 -10.50
C TRP A 98 -1.84 21.52 -11.76
N ASP A 99 -1.85 20.34 -12.39
CA ASP A 99 -2.83 19.98 -13.43
C ASP A 99 -4.16 19.50 -12.80
N SER A 100 -5.21 19.42 -13.62
CA SER A 100 -6.55 19.03 -13.20
C SER A 100 -7.08 17.86 -14.03
N ILE A 101 -7.76 16.94 -13.36
CA ILE A 101 -8.53 15.89 -14.01
C ILE A 101 -9.78 16.52 -14.62
N VAL A 102 -9.98 16.33 -15.92
CA VAL A 102 -11.16 16.81 -16.67
C VAL A 102 -12.27 15.75 -16.75
N GLU A 103 -11.90 14.47 -16.78
CA GLU A 103 -12.84 13.36 -16.80
C GLU A 103 -12.36 12.26 -15.84
N PHE A 104 -13.29 11.71 -15.08
CA PHE A 104 -13.04 10.61 -14.15
C PHE A 104 -14.11 9.53 -14.37
N ALA A 105 -13.68 8.27 -14.45
CA ALA A 105 -14.56 7.12 -14.50
C ALA A 105 -14.02 6.01 -13.61
N ALA A 106 -14.89 5.33 -12.86
CA ALA A 106 -14.53 4.20 -12.03
C ALA A 106 -15.54 3.06 -12.17
N ALA A 107 -15.04 1.83 -12.25
CA ALA A 107 -15.84 0.61 -12.22
C ALA A 107 -15.90 -0.01 -10.81
N GLY A 108 -14.97 0.37 -9.92
CA GLY A 108 -14.92 -0.09 -8.54
C GLY A 108 -13.58 0.23 -7.86
N PRO A 109 -13.36 -0.31 -6.65
CA PRO A 109 -12.07 -0.16 -5.96
C PRO A 109 -10.92 -0.63 -6.83
N LYS A 110 -9.89 0.21 -6.97
CA LYS A 110 -8.68 -0.04 -7.78
C LYS A 110 -8.94 -0.25 -9.28
N SER A 111 -10.10 0.20 -9.78
CA SER A 111 -10.44 0.15 -11.20
C SER A 111 -11.05 1.49 -11.62
N TYR A 112 -10.19 2.42 -11.99
CA TYR A 112 -10.57 3.76 -12.42
C TYR A 112 -9.65 4.29 -13.54
N ALA A 113 -10.11 5.32 -14.22
CA ALA A 113 -9.38 6.03 -15.25
C ALA A 113 -9.61 7.54 -15.11
N THR A 114 -8.56 8.31 -15.36
CA THR A 114 -8.57 9.77 -15.33
C THR A 114 -8.10 10.31 -16.67
N LYS A 115 -8.71 11.39 -17.12
CA LYS A 115 -8.20 12.21 -18.22
C LYS A 115 -7.74 13.54 -17.65
N GLN A 116 -6.48 13.89 -17.87
CA GLN A 116 -5.89 15.15 -17.43
C GLN A 116 -5.91 16.19 -18.54
N LYS A 117 -5.72 17.46 -18.18
CA LYS A 117 -5.79 18.59 -19.10
C LYS A 117 -4.45 18.82 -19.82
N THR A 118 -3.86 17.80 -20.44
CA THR A 118 -2.58 17.95 -21.17
C THR A 118 -2.58 17.23 -22.54
N ILE A 119 -1.83 17.80 -23.51
CA ILE A 119 -1.67 17.48 -24.96
C ILE A 119 -1.17 16.04 -25.26
N GLY A 120 -1.21 15.11 -24.30
CA GLY A 120 -0.85 13.71 -24.49
C GLY A 120 -1.51 12.86 -23.43
N PHE A 121 -2.17 11.79 -23.87
CA PHE A 121 -2.74 10.77 -22.99
C PHE A 121 -1.63 10.12 -22.16
N GLN A 122 -1.80 10.09 -20.84
CA GLN A 122 -0.96 9.28 -19.96
C GLN A 122 -1.90 8.39 -19.13
N CYS A 123 -1.78 7.08 -19.33
CA CYS A 123 -2.35 6.09 -18.41
C CYS A 123 -1.39 5.98 -17.21
N VAL A 124 -1.93 6.18 -16.00
CA VAL A 124 -1.27 5.83 -14.74
C VAL A 124 -1.66 4.40 -14.38
#